data_AF-A0A1H2Z2C0-F1
#
_entry.id   AF-A0A1H2Z2C0-F1
#
_cell.length_a   1.000
_cell.length_b   1.000
_cell.length_c   1.000
_cell.angle_alpha   90.00
_cell.angle_beta   90.00
_cell.angle_gamma   90.00
#
_symmetry.space_group_name_H-M   'P 1'
#
loop_
_entity.id
_entity.type
_entity.pdbx_description
1 polymer ?
#
loop_
_entity_poly.entity_id
_entity_poly.type
_entity_poly.pdbx_seq_one_letter_code
_entity_poly.pdbx_strand_id
1 'polypeptide(L)'
;MYGLVHRALQCFAQDIYGEELWLKVVDDAGLQLREYEAMLMYPDDQLESVLAALSTHLGRTVAQVSEDVGAYLVTHDRMEPVRRLLRFGGTTFEEFVLSLDDLHDRVKLALPDLDLPQLEVDVHSHTSFSVVLYTRQPGFGAVLLGILRAMGDDYGALVVLNLARATRDGKAAEWVTVELFEADFSSGRDFGLIAETGAS
;
A
#
# COMPACT_ATOMS: atom_id res chain seq x y z
N MET A 1 -1.50 -8.69 -14.32
CA MET A 1 -0.66 -7.99 -13.33
C MET A 1 0.48 -8.90 -12.85
N TYR A 2 1.63 -8.35 -12.41
CA TYR A 2 2.68 -9.16 -11.77
C TYR A 2 2.15 -9.84 -10.51
N GLY A 3 2.57 -11.09 -10.32
CA GLY A 3 2.27 -11.92 -9.15
C GLY A 3 2.75 -11.32 -7.84
N LEU A 4 3.64 -10.32 -7.88
CA LEU A 4 4.10 -9.59 -6.70
C LEU A 4 2.94 -9.00 -5.89
N VAL A 5 1.96 -8.39 -6.55
CA VAL A 5 0.79 -7.80 -5.87
C VAL A 5 -0.10 -8.90 -5.28
N HIS A 6 -0.33 -9.97 -6.04
CA HIS A 6 -1.10 -11.12 -5.55
C HIS A 6 -0.39 -11.81 -4.37
N ARG A 7 0.93 -11.91 -4.42
CA ARG A 7 1.75 -12.50 -3.36
C ARG A 7 1.72 -11.64 -2.11
N ALA A 8 1.74 -10.31 -2.24
CA ALA A 8 1.57 -9.42 -1.10
C ALA A 8 0.21 -9.64 -0.41
N LEU A 9 -0.87 -9.75 -1.19
CA LEU A 9 -2.22 -10.03 -0.67
C LEU A 9 -2.31 -11.42 -0.02
N GLN A 10 -1.69 -12.43 -0.64
CA GLN A 10 -1.57 -13.77 -0.06
C GLN A 10 -0.83 -13.73 1.29
N CYS A 11 0.34 -13.10 1.34
CA CYS A 11 1.13 -13.01 2.57
C CYS A 11 0.36 -12.25 3.65
N PHE A 12 -0.36 -11.17 3.31
CA PHE A 12 -1.26 -10.49 4.25
C PHE A 12 -2.30 -11.47 4.83
N ALA A 13 -3.01 -12.21 3.97
CA ALA A 13 -4.03 -13.15 4.42
C ALA A 13 -3.43 -14.24 5.34
N GLN A 14 -2.28 -14.80 4.95
CA GLN A 14 -1.62 -15.88 5.69
C GLN A 14 -1.00 -15.40 7.01
N ASP A 15 -0.29 -14.27 7.00
CA ASP A 15 0.43 -13.77 8.18
C ASP A 15 -0.55 -13.23 9.24
N ILE A 16 -1.67 -12.61 8.84
CA ILE A 16 -2.64 -12.02 9.77
C ILE A 16 -3.73 -13.01 10.20
N TYR A 17 -4.19 -13.88 9.29
CA TYR A 17 -5.37 -14.74 9.53
C TYR A 17 -5.10 -16.24 9.36
N GLY A 18 -3.89 -16.63 8.96
CA GLY A 18 -3.48 -18.01 8.82
C GLY A 18 -3.81 -18.64 7.46
N GLU A 19 -3.16 -19.78 7.22
CA GLU A 19 -3.26 -20.54 5.97
C GLU A 19 -4.69 -21.05 5.70
N GLU A 20 -5.43 -21.43 6.75
CA GLU A 20 -6.79 -21.94 6.59
C GLU A 20 -7.74 -20.91 5.97
N LEU A 21 -7.60 -19.62 6.33
CA LEU A 21 -8.38 -18.55 5.70
C LEU A 21 -8.00 -18.43 4.23
N TRP A 22 -6.70 -18.40 3.94
CA TRP A 22 -6.21 -18.26 2.58
C TRP A 22 -6.74 -19.35 1.65
N LEU A 23 -6.75 -20.61 2.10
CA LEU A 23 -7.25 -21.73 1.33
C LEU A 23 -8.75 -21.59 1.00
N LYS A 24 -9.57 -21.13 1.96
CA LYS A 24 -11.00 -20.87 1.73
C LYS A 24 -11.22 -19.73 0.74
N VAL A 25 -10.41 -18.68 0.85
CA VAL A 25 -10.46 -17.51 -0.05
C VAL A 25 -10.17 -17.91 -1.49
N VAL A 26 -9.11 -18.69 -1.75
CA VAL A 26 -8.78 -19.10 -3.12
C VAL A 26 -9.80 -20.08 -3.70
N ASP A 27 -10.36 -20.96 -2.87
CA ASP A 27 -11.43 -21.88 -3.28
C ASP A 27 -12.70 -21.09 -3.67
N ASP A 28 -13.11 -20.11 -2.87
CA ASP A 28 -14.29 -19.27 -3.16
C ASP A 28 -14.05 -18.29 -4.32
N ALA A 29 -12.82 -17.85 -4.54
CA ALA A 29 -12.42 -17.09 -5.72
C ALA A 29 -12.36 -17.95 -7.00
N GLY A 30 -12.64 -19.26 -6.91
CA GLY A 30 -12.65 -20.18 -8.05
C GLY A 30 -11.26 -20.48 -8.61
N LEU A 31 -10.21 -20.30 -7.81
CA LEU A 31 -8.83 -20.45 -8.24
C LEU A 31 -8.31 -21.85 -7.92
N GLN A 32 -7.57 -22.44 -8.86
CA GLN A 32 -6.91 -23.74 -8.66
C GLN A 32 -5.50 -23.62 -8.07
N LEU A 33 -5.01 -22.39 -7.90
CA LEU A 33 -3.68 -22.12 -7.35
C LEU A 33 -3.75 -22.04 -5.82
N ARG A 34 -2.73 -22.58 -5.15
CA ARG A 34 -2.55 -22.46 -3.69
C ARG A 34 -1.59 -21.34 -3.31
N GLU A 35 -0.68 -20.98 -4.22
CA GLU A 35 0.30 -19.93 -4.01
C GLU A 35 0.53 -19.12 -5.29
N TYR A 36 0.84 -17.85 -5.10
CA TYR A 36 1.31 -16.95 -6.14
C TYR A 36 2.84 -16.91 -6.20
N GLU A 37 3.37 -16.96 -7.41
CA GLU A 37 4.79 -16.74 -7.71
C GLU A 37 5.01 -15.28 -8.10
N ALA A 38 5.86 -14.56 -7.37
CA ALA A 38 5.97 -13.10 -7.47
C ALA A 38 6.31 -12.59 -8.88
N MET A 39 7.13 -13.34 -9.62
CA MET A 39 7.64 -12.95 -10.95
C MET A 39 6.82 -13.52 -12.12
N LEU A 40 5.71 -14.20 -11.86
CA LEU A 40 4.79 -14.65 -12.90
C LEU A 40 3.68 -13.61 -13.14
N MET A 41 3.06 -13.66 -14.30
CA MET A 41 1.93 -12.79 -14.64
C MET A 41 0.62 -13.53 -14.38
N TYR A 42 -0.32 -12.85 -13.74
CA TYR A 42 -1.66 -13.37 -13.46
C TYR A 42 -2.72 -12.46 -14.09
N PRO A 43 -3.89 -13.01 -14.47
CA PRO A 43 -5.03 -12.23 -14.91
C PRO A 43 -5.50 -11.22 -13.85
N ASP A 44 -5.85 -10.01 -14.27
CA ASP A 44 -6.20 -8.91 -13.37
C ASP A 44 -7.48 -9.19 -12.57
N ASP A 45 -8.43 -9.93 -13.16
CA ASP A 45 -9.68 -10.35 -12.53
C ASP A 45 -9.47 -11.27 -11.31
N GLN A 46 -8.32 -11.95 -11.21
CA GLN A 46 -7.98 -12.73 -10.02
C GLN A 46 -7.78 -11.85 -8.80
N LEU A 47 -7.19 -10.66 -8.94
CA LEU A 47 -6.98 -9.78 -7.78
C LEU A 47 -8.33 -9.35 -7.22
N GLU A 48 -9.24 -8.92 -8.09
CA GLU A 48 -10.60 -8.52 -7.74
C GLU A 48 -11.36 -9.68 -7.06
N SER A 49 -11.26 -10.88 -7.62
CA SER A 49 -11.93 -12.08 -7.08
C SER A 49 -11.40 -12.45 -5.68
N VAL A 50 -10.08 -12.42 -5.49
CA VAL A 50 -9.45 -12.73 -4.19
C VAL A 50 -9.79 -11.65 -3.15
N LEU A 51 -9.77 -10.36 -3.53
CA LEU A 51 -10.17 -9.27 -2.63
C LEU A 51 -11.65 -9.36 -2.23
N ALA A 52 -12.54 -9.69 -3.17
CA ALA A 52 -13.95 -9.89 -2.89
C ALA A 52 -14.21 -11.09 -1.94
N ALA A 53 -13.48 -12.19 -2.16
CA ALA A 53 -13.54 -13.36 -1.27
C ALA A 53 -13.01 -13.03 0.13
N LEU A 54 -11.85 -12.37 0.24
CA LEU A 54 -11.30 -11.89 1.53
C LEU A 54 -12.28 -10.97 2.25
N SER A 55 -12.84 -9.99 1.54
CA SER A 55 -13.86 -9.07 2.06
C SER A 55 -15.04 -9.82 2.66
N THR A 56 -15.53 -10.85 1.96
CA THR A 56 -16.63 -11.71 2.44
C THR A 56 -16.26 -12.48 3.70
N HIS A 57 -15.11 -13.17 3.70
CA HIS A 57 -14.65 -13.97 4.84
C HIS A 57 -14.35 -13.13 6.09
N LEU A 58 -13.84 -11.91 5.89
CA LEU A 58 -13.48 -10.99 6.97
C LEU A 58 -14.68 -10.17 7.48
N GLY A 59 -15.82 -10.19 6.77
CA GLY A 59 -16.98 -9.35 7.10
C GLY A 59 -16.69 -7.85 6.99
N ARG A 60 -15.77 -7.47 6.09
CA ARG A 60 -15.29 -6.09 5.88
C ARG A 60 -15.53 -5.69 4.44
N THR A 61 -15.63 -4.40 4.16
CA THR A 61 -15.66 -3.91 2.78
C THR A 61 -14.30 -4.11 2.10
N VAL A 62 -14.29 -4.23 0.78
CA VAL A 62 -13.03 -4.30 -0.01
C VAL A 62 -12.12 -3.11 0.31
N ALA A 63 -12.67 -1.90 0.48
CA ALA A 63 -11.89 -0.72 0.84
C ALA A 63 -11.17 -0.86 2.19
N GLN A 64 -11.85 -1.41 3.22
CA GLN A 64 -11.23 -1.65 4.52
C GLN A 64 -10.12 -2.69 4.44
N VAL A 65 -10.36 -3.79 3.71
CA VAL A 65 -9.32 -4.82 3.50
C VAL A 65 -8.13 -4.23 2.74
N SER A 66 -8.36 -3.41 1.72
CA SER A 66 -7.30 -2.72 0.98
C SER A 66 -6.50 -1.75 1.86
N GLU A 67 -7.15 -1.03 2.77
CA GLU A 67 -6.47 -0.19 3.77
C GLU A 67 -5.60 -1.03 4.71
N ASP A 68 -6.11 -2.16 5.20
CA ASP A 68 -5.35 -3.09 6.05
C ASP A 68 -4.13 -3.66 5.30
N VAL A 69 -4.29 -4.02 4.02
CA VAL A 69 -3.19 -4.47 3.15
C VAL A 69 -2.14 -3.38 3.01
N GLY A 70 -2.56 -2.13 2.80
CA GLY A 70 -1.67 -0.97 2.74
C GLY A 70 -0.84 -0.80 4.01
N ALA A 71 -1.48 -0.89 5.18
CA ALA A 71 -0.78 -0.83 6.46
C ALA A 71 0.20 -2.01 6.63
N TYR A 72 -0.22 -3.23 6.28
CA TYR A 72 0.61 -4.43 6.35
C TYR A 72 1.89 -4.32 5.52
N LEU A 73 1.83 -3.71 4.33
CA LEU A 73 2.99 -3.52 3.44
C LEU A 73 4.13 -2.71 4.07
N VAL A 74 3.86 -1.91 5.10
CA VAL A 74 4.88 -1.06 5.73
C VAL A 74 5.10 -1.34 7.22
N THR A 75 4.28 -2.21 7.82
CA THR A 75 4.37 -2.52 9.26
C THR A 75 4.91 -3.92 9.54
N HIS A 76 4.64 -4.89 8.66
CA HIS A 76 5.00 -6.28 8.91
C HIS A 76 6.46 -6.59 8.55
N ASP A 77 7.15 -7.39 9.36
CA ASP A 77 8.58 -7.69 9.20
C ASP A 77 8.92 -8.33 7.84
N ARG A 78 8.01 -9.17 7.30
CA ARG A 78 8.16 -9.75 5.96
C ARG A 78 8.24 -8.67 4.87
N MET A 79 7.59 -7.54 5.10
CA MET A 79 7.48 -6.42 4.17
C MET A 79 8.45 -5.28 4.48
N GLU A 80 9.43 -5.49 5.37
CA GLU A 80 10.47 -4.51 5.68
C GLU A 80 11.19 -3.95 4.44
N PRO A 81 11.44 -4.70 3.35
CA PRO A 81 12.01 -4.12 2.13
C PRO A 81 11.12 -3.03 1.50
N VAL A 82 9.80 -3.16 1.57
CA VAL A 82 8.84 -2.17 1.05
C VAL A 82 8.82 -0.94 1.94
N ARG A 83 8.74 -1.13 3.28
CA ARG A 83 8.87 -0.04 4.25
C ARG A 83 10.16 0.75 4.02
N ARG A 84 11.30 0.07 3.87
CA ARG A 84 12.60 0.70 3.62
C ARG A 84 12.61 1.50 2.33
N LEU A 85 12.09 0.94 1.23
CA LEU A 85 11.96 1.63 -0.05
C LEU A 85 11.20 2.96 0.11
N LEU A 86 10.10 2.96 0.86
CA LEU A 86 9.32 4.16 1.12
C LEU A 86 10.05 5.13 2.05
N ARG A 87 10.76 4.63 3.08
CA ARG A 87 11.60 5.46 3.96
C ARG A 87 12.76 6.15 3.28
N PHE A 88 13.26 5.61 2.16
CA PHE A 88 14.24 6.32 1.34
C PHE A 88 13.70 7.61 0.71
N GLY A 89 12.38 7.79 0.70
CA GLY A 89 11.72 8.99 0.17
C GLY A 89 11.99 10.26 0.98
N GLY A 90 12.33 10.16 2.27
CA GLY A 90 12.56 11.34 3.09
C GLY A 90 12.86 11.03 4.55
N THR A 91 13.49 11.98 5.22
CA THR A 91 13.78 11.92 6.67
C THR A 91 12.61 12.39 7.52
N THR A 92 11.74 13.24 6.97
CA THR A 92 10.48 13.67 7.58
C THR A 92 9.27 13.10 6.84
N PHE A 93 8.10 13.12 7.49
CA PHE A 93 6.85 12.71 6.85
C PHE A 93 6.48 13.60 5.65
N GLU A 94 6.73 14.91 5.74
CA GLU A 94 6.54 15.85 4.62
C GLU A 94 7.41 15.47 3.43
N GLU A 95 8.73 15.26 3.64
CA GLU A 95 9.65 14.85 2.57
C GLU A 95 9.21 13.52 1.93
N PHE A 96 8.78 12.57 2.75
CA PHE A 96 8.22 11.32 2.27
C PHE A 96 7.00 11.52 1.37
N VAL A 97 6.01 12.31 1.80
CA VAL A 97 4.80 12.58 0.99
C VAL A 97 5.19 13.24 -0.33
N LEU A 98 6.06 14.25 -0.30
CA LEU A 98 6.55 14.92 -1.52
C LEU A 98 7.27 13.95 -2.46
N SER A 99 8.02 13.00 -1.91
CA SER A 99 8.75 12.01 -2.72
C SER A 99 7.85 11.00 -3.44
N LEU A 100 6.55 10.93 -3.12
CA LEU A 100 5.62 9.98 -3.74
C LEU A 100 5.39 10.26 -5.23
N ASP A 101 5.57 11.51 -5.67
CA ASP A 101 5.48 11.91 -7.07
C ASP A 101 6.44 11.09 -7.96
N ASP A 102 7.67 10.88 -7.46
CA ASP A 102 8.71 10.11 -8.12
C ASP A 102 8.62 8.58 -7.87
N LEU A 103 7.70 8.11 -7.02
CA LEU A 103 7.65 6.70 -6.62
C LEU A 103 7.40 5.78 -7.82
N HIS A 104 6.50 6.18 -8.72
CA HIS A 104 6.19 5.42 -9.92
C HIS A 104 7.45 5.15 -10.75
N ASP A 105 8.17 6.22 -11.09
CA ASP A 105 9.37 6.14 -11.92
C ASP A 105 10.47 5.33 -11.22
N ARG A 106 10.67 5.51 -9.91
CA ARG A 106 11.63 4.72 -9.13
C ARG A 106 11.33 3.22 -9.17
N VAL A 107 10.06 2.83 -9.04
CA VAL A 107 9.65 1.42 -9.09
C VAL A 107 9.82 0.84 -10.49
N LYS A 108 9.48 1.61 -11.54
CA LYS A 108 9.63 1.20 -12.95
C LYS A 108 11.07 0.94 -13.36
N LEU A 109 12.06 1.57 -12.72
CA LEU A 109 13.48 1.28 -12.95
C LEU A 109 13.87 -0.16 -12.55
N ALA A 110 13.24 -0.71 -11.51
CA ALA A 110 13.51 -2.06 -11.03
C ALA A 110 12.51 -3.10 -11.58
N LEU A 111 11.25 -2.72 -11.74
CA LEU A 111 10.14 -3.58 -12.16
C LEU A 111 9.32 -2.91 -13.29
N PRO A 112 9.82 -2.90 -14.54
CA PRO A 112 9.19 -2.18 -15.65
C PRO A 112 7.73 -2.56 -15.92
N ASP A 113 7.36 -3.83 -15.76
CA ASP A 113 6.00 -4.31 -16.04
C ASP A 113 5.08 -4.33 -14.81
N LEU A 114 5.52 -3.79 -13.65
CA LEU A 114 4.63 -3.64 -12.50
C LEU A 114 3.65 -2.52 -12.75
N ASP A 115 2.36 -2.85 -12.73
CA ASP A 115 1.29 -1.88 -12.89
C ASP A 115 1.03 -1.17 -11.57
N LEU A 116 1.80 -0.11 -11.32
CA LEU A 116 1.64 0.80 -10.19
C LEU A 116 0.97 2.08 -10.71
N PRO A 117 -0.04 2.65 -10.01
CA PRO A 117 -0.63 3.91 -10.46
C PRO A 117 0.41 5.03 -10.48
N GLN A 118 0.20 6.01 -11.37
CA GLN A 118 0.93 7.27 -11.28
C GLN A 118 0.38 8.05 -10.08
N LEU A 119 1.29 8.56 -9.26
CA LEU A 119 0.97 9.46 -8.16
C LEU A 119 1.37 10.88 -8.57
N GLU A 120 0.55 11.84 -8.18
CA GLU A 120 0.87 13.27 -8.29
C GLU A 120 0.62 13.93 -6.94
N VAL A 121 1.56 14.74 -6.47
CA VAL A 121 1.47 15.41 -5.16
C VAL A 121 1.19 16.90 -5.35
N ASP A 122 -0.03 17.31 -5.05
CA ASP A 122 -0.41 18.72 -4.98
C ASP A 122 -0.10 19.28 -3.59
N VAL A 123 0.79 20.27 -3.53
CA VAL A 123 1.17 20.96 -2.29
C VAL A 123 0.27 22.18 -2.07
N HIS A 124 -0.51 22.17 -0.98
CA HIS A 124 -1.33 23.33 -0.59
C HIS A 124 -0.62 24.21 0.44
N SER A 125 0.15 23.59 1.34
CA SER A 125 1.01 24.23 2.33
C SER A 125 2.06 23.24 2.85
N HIS A 126 2.92 23.67 3.79
CA HIS A 126 3.84 22.78 4.51
C HIS A 126 3.16 21.70 5.37
N THR A 127 1.85 21.82 5.59
CA THR A 127 1.09 20.91 6.46
C THR A 127 -0.12 20.30 5.75
N SER A 128 -0.31 20.56 4.45
CA SER A 128 -1.48 20.13 3.71
C SER A 128 -1.13 19.78 2.27
N PHE A 129 -1.46 18.55 1.89
CA PHE A 129 -1.12 17.95 0.59
C PHE A 129 -2.32 17.15 0.06
N SER A 130 -2.43 17.03 -1.26
CA SER A 130 -3.26 16.01 -1.89
C SER A 130 -2.39 15.08 -2.71
N VAL A 131 -2.52 13.77 -2.48
CA VAL A 131 -1.90 12.76 -3.33
C VAL A 131 -2.97 12.22 -4.27
N VAL A 132 -2.85 12.58 -5.55
CA VAL A 132 -3.78 12.19 -6.62
C VAL A 132 -3.30 10.90 -7.26
N LEU A 133 -4.21 9.95 -7.47
CA LEU A 133 -3.92 8.66 -8.09
C LEU A 133 -4.56 8.60 -9.49
N TYR A 134 -3.72 8.35 -10.48
CA TYR A 134 -4.17 8.04 -11.84
C TYR A 134 -4.05 6.54 -12.07
N THR A 135 -5.19 5.85 -12.01
CA THR A 135 -5.27 4.40 -12.17
C THR A 135 -6.33 4.02 -13.20
N ARG A 136 -6.12 2.90 -13.87
CA ARG A 136 -7.13 2.27 -14.75
C ARG A 136 -8.19 1.54 -13.92
N GLN A 137 -7.81 1.03 -12.75
CA GLN A 137 -8.66 0.26 -11.84
C GLN A 137 -8.80 1.01 -10.50
N PRO A 138 -10.03 1.37 -10.09
CA PRO A 138 -10.25 2.04 -8.82
C PRO A 138 -9.95 1.10 -7.63
N GLY A 139 -9.48 1.65 -6.51
CA GLY A 139 -9.31 0.90 -5.26
C GLY A 139 -7.93 1.06 -4.63
N PHE A 140 -6.92 1.47 -5.40
CA PHE A 140 -5.57 1.70 -4.88
C PHE A 140 -5.54 2.86 -3.88
N GLY A 141 -6.46 3.82 -3.96
CA GLY A 141 -6.56 4.91 -2.99
C GLY A 141 -6.73 4.42 -1.54
N ALA A 142 -7.42 3.29 -1.33
CA ALA A 142 -7.54 2.69 0.00
C ALA A 142 -6.22 2.05 0.47
N VAL A 143 -5.47 1.41 -0.43
CA VAL A 143 -4.13 0.88 -0.14
C VAL A 143 -3.19 2.03 0.24
N LEU A 144 -3.18 3.11 -0.54
CA LEU A 144 -2.38 4.29 -0.25
C LEU A 144 -2.77 4.92 1.09
N LEU A 145 -4.07 4.99 1.41
CA LEU A 145 -4.55 5.48 2.70
C LEU A 145 -3.93 4.70 3.87
N GLY A 146 -3.90 3.36 3.77
CA GLY A 146 -3.29 2.48 4.77
C GLY A 146 -1.78 2.68 4.90
N ILE A 147 -1.08 2.81 3.76
CA ILE A 147 0.35 3.11 3.72
C ILE A 147 0.62 4.45 4.40
N LEU A 148 -0.06 5.53 4.00
CA LEU A 148 0.15 6.87 4.55
C LEU A 148 -0.13 6.92 6.05
N ARG A 149 -1.17 6.22 6.51
CA ARG A 149 -1.52 6.15 7.94
C ARG A 149 -0.41 5.49 8.74
N ALA A 150 0.01 4.30 8.32
CA ALA A 150 1.05 3.57 9.02
C ALA A 150 2.42 4.25 8.93
N MET A 151 2.72 4.91 7.80
CA MET A 151 3.95 5.71 7.69
C MET A 151 3.89 6.96 8.57
N GLY A 152 2.74 7.59 8.76
CA GLY A 152 2.57 8.68 9.74
C GLY A 152 3.05 8.25 11.12
N ASP A 153 2.52 7.13 11.61
CA ASP A 153 2.95 6.52 12.88
C ASP A 153 4.44 6.13 12.86
N ASP A 154 4.93 5.57 11.75
CA ASP A 154 6.33 5.19 11.59
C ASP A 154 7.25 6.41 11.72
N TYR A 155 6.90 7.56 11.12
CA TYR A 155 7.63 8.82 11.25
C TYR A 155 7.41 9.52 12.59
N GLY A 156 6.42 9.09 13.39
CA GLY A 156 6.03 9.76 14.63
C GLY A 156 5.14 10.99 14.40
N ALA A 157 4.59 11.15 13.21
CA ALA A 157 3.79 12.30 12.79
C ALA A 157 2.29 12.08 13.01
N LEU A 158 1.61 13.09 13.57
CA LEU A 158 0.15 13.11 13.68
C LEU A 158 -0.46 13.64 12.39
N VAL A 159 -1.16 12.76 11.67
CA VAL A 159 -1.77 13.07 10.38
C VAL A 159 -3.26 12.74 10.35
N VAL A 160 -4.04 13.59 9.70
CA VAL A 160 -5.42 13.30 9.33
C VAL A 160 -5.47 13.04 7.84
N LEU A 161 -6.07 11.91 7.49
CA LEU A 161 -6.13 11.43 6.12
C LEU A 161 -7.59 11.26 5.70
N ASN A 162 -7.91 11.73 4.50
CA ASN A 162 -9.23 11.55 3.90
C ASN A 162 -9.12 11.06 2.46
N LEU A 163 -9.72 9.91 2.17
CA LEU A 163 -9.80 9.38 0.81
C LEU A 163 -11.09 9.90 0.15
N ALA A 164 -10.93 10.61 -0.97
CA ALA A 164 -12.02 11.03 -1.82
C ALA A 164 -11.95 10.34 -3.18
N ARG A 165 -13.12 10.20 -3.82
CA ARG A 165 -13.28 9.62 -5.14
C ARG A 165 -14.18 10.51 -5.98
N ALA A 166 -13.81 10.72 -7.23
CA ALA A 166 -14.66 11.41 -8.19
C ALA A 166 -14.47 10.85 -9.60
N THR A 167 -15.33 11.30 -10.51
CA THR A 167 -15.14 11.10 -11.95
C THR A 167 -14.60 12.40 -12.54
N ARG A 168 -13.40 12.37 -13.13
CA ARG A 168 -12.78 13.49 -13.87
C ARG A 168 -12.63 13.10 -15.34
N ASP A 169 -13.14 13.92 -16.24
CA ASP A 169 -13.10 13.68 -17.70
C ASP A 169 -13.57 12.27 -18.12
N GLY A 170 -14.61 11.75 -17.43
CA GLY A 170 -15.15 10.42 -17.68
C GLY A 170 -14.32 9.25 -17.13
N LYS A 171 -13.25 9.54 -16.37
CA LYS A 171 -12.40 8.54 -15.70
C LYS A 171 -12.55 8.61 -14.19
N ALA A 172 -12.49 7.47 -13.52
CA ALA A 172 -12.41 7.43 -12.08
C ALA A 172 -11.07 8.03 -11.62
N ALA A 173 -11.13 8.89 -10.60
CA ALA A 173 -9.97 9.46 -9.94
C ALA A 173 -10.14 9.29 -8.43
N GLU A 174 -9.05 8.95 -7.75
CA GLU A 174 -8.97 8.90 -6.30
C GLU A 174 -7.92 9.91 -5.85
N TRP A 175 -8.11 10.53 -4.69
CA TRP A 175 -7.05 11.29 -4.04
C TRP A 175 -7.15 11.18 -2.54
N VAL A 176 -6.00 11.19 -1.87
CA VAL A 176 -5.90 11.22 -0.42
C VAL A 176 -5.44 12.62 -0.02
N THR A 177 -6.27 13.32 0.76
CA THR A 177 -5.86 14.56 1.42
C THR A 177 -5.12 14.21 2.69
N VAL A 178 -3.98 14.87 2.90
CA VAL A 178 -3.08 14.69 4.03
C VAL A 178 -2.97 16.01 4.77
N GLU A 179 -3.39 16.03 6.03
CA GLU A 179 -3.19 17.15 6.93
C GLU A 179 -2.23 16.75 8.05
N LEU A 180 -1.07 17.40 8.10
CA LEU A 180 -0.01 17.19 9.10
C LEU A 180 -0.21 18.18 10.26
N PHE A 181 -0.58 17.67 11.43
CA PHE A 181 -0.81 18.50 12.61
C PHE A 181 0.45 18.70 13.44
N GLU A 182 1.23 17.64 13.62
CA GLU A 182 2.45 17.66 14.42
C GLU A 182 3.45 16.64 13.86
N ALA A 183 4.65 17.09 13.54
CA ALA A 183 5.69 16.25 12.92
C ALA A 183 6.36 15.30 13.93
N ASP A 184 6.43 15.70 15.21
CA ASP A 184 7.10 14.97 16.30
C ASP A 184 6.11 14.58 17.41
N PHE A 185 4.92 14.10 17.03
CA PHE A 185 3.86 13.75 17.98
C PHE A 185 4.25 12.54 18.86
N SER A 186 5.00 11.58 18.31
CA SER A 186 5.49 10.41 19.04
C SER A 186 6.88 9.98 18.56
N SER A 187 7.54 9.11 19.32
CA SER A 187 8.79 8.51 18.86
C SER A 187 8.50 7.59 17.66
N GLY A 188 8.93 8.03 16.47
CA GLY A 188 8.89 7.20 15.27
C GLY A 188 9.72 5.91 15.41
N ARG A 189 9.47 4.94 14.53
CA ARG A 189 10.25 3.70 14.45
C ARG A 189 11.62 3.99 13.86
N ASP A 190 12.67 3.46 14.51
CA ASP A 190 14.04 3.63 14.05
C ASP A 190 14.24 3.23 12.58
N PHE A 191 15.10 3.97 11.89
CA PHE A 191 15.48 3.70 10.52
C PHE A 191 17.01 3.78 10.36
N GLY A 192 17.63 2.63 10.11
CA GLY A 192 19.05 2.49 9.80
C GLY A 192 19.27 1.95 8.39
N LEU A 193 20.22 2.56 7.66
CA LEU A 193 20.62 2.14 6.31
C LEU A 193 21.29 0.76 6.29
N ILE A 194 21.85 0.33 7.42
CA ILE A 194 22.46 -0.98 7.61
C ILE A 194 21.52 -1.76 8.53
N ALA A 195 21.14 -2.97 8.14
CA ALA A 195 20.51 -3.89 9.08
C ALA A 195 21.56 -4.20 10.16
N GLU A 196 21.32 -3.79 11.40
CA GLU A 196 22.19 -4.16 12.51
C GLU A 196 22.28 -5.68 12.54
N THR A 197 23.41 -6.19 12.05
CA THR A 197 23.70 -7.61 12.08
C THR A 197 24.04 -7.85 13.54
N GLY A 198 23.08 -8.35 14.31
CA GLY A 198 23.29 -8.68 15.71
C GLY A 198 24.53 -9.56 15.83
N ALA A 199 25.63 -8.98 16.31
CA ALA A 199 26.78 -9.73 16.74
C ALA A 199 26.39 -10.45 18.03
N SER A 200 26.34 -11.77 17.96
CA SER A 200 26.34 -12.64 19.15
C SER A 200 27.64 -12.49 19.94
#